data_AF-A0A5B0KQQ3-F1
#
_entry.id   AF-A0A5B0KQQ3-F1
#
_cell.length_a   1.000
_cell.length_b   1.000
_cell.length_c   1.000
_cell.angle_alpha   90.00
_cell.angle_beta   90.00
_cell.angle_gamma   90.00
#
_symmetry.space_group_name_H-M   'P 1'
#
loop_
_entity.id
_entity.type
_entity.pdbx_description
1 polymer ?
#
loop_
_entity_poly.entity_id
_entity_poly.type
_entity_poly.pdbx_seq_one_letter_code
_entity_poly.pdbx_strand_id
1 'polypeptide(L)'
;MSSKPPESGTDAEHGWGAMTPEAFNDWMDAMGYRTREEAAEALGLSVDSIKHYKTGRRSSDGKPVVYPLTLALACSALYHRLPAWSGRRMWADQTPRSDRR
;
A
#
# COMPACT_ATOMS: atom_id res chain seq x y z
N MET A 1 27.51 33.51 8.03
CA MET A 1 26.73 32.62 7.15
C MET A 1 26.78 31.24 7.79
N SER A 2 25.86 30.94 8.70
CA SER A 2 25.76 29.62 9.32
C SER A 2 24.47 28.98 8.84
N SER A 3 24.63 28.05 7.89
CA SER A 3 23.53 27.25 7.36
C SER A 3 23.01 26.33 8.45
N LYS A 4 21.76 26.56 8.85
CA LYS A 4 20.99 25.63 9.68
C LYS A 4 20.70 24.37 8.85
N PRO A 5 20.90 23.15 9.38
CA PRO A 5 20.54 21.93 8.65
C PRO A 5 19.01 21.87 8.45
N PRO A 6 18.51 21.19 7.41
CA PRO A 6 17.08 21.08 7.17
C PRO A 6 16.44 20.29 8.30
N GLU A 7 15.51 20.94 9.01
CA GLU A 7 14.62 20.32 9.99
C GLU A 7 13.55 19.51 9.25
N SER A 8 13.96 18.42 8.59
CA SER A 8 13.06 17.40 8.07
C SER A 8 12.79 16.39 9.17
N GLY A 9 11.67 16.59 9.85
CA GLY A 9 11.19 15.78 10.98
C GLY A 9 11.25 14.28 10.70
N THR A 10 12.15 13.62 11.42
CA THR A 10 12.28 12.16 11.52
C THR A 10 11.83 11.69 12.91
N ASP A 11 10.86 12.37 13.51
CA ASP A 11 10.27 11.98 14.81
C ASP A 11 9.10 11.01 14.60
N ALA A 12 9.39 9.86 13.98
CA ALA A 12 8.50 8.72 13.97
C ALA A 12 9.33 7.46 14.24
N GLU A 13 9.68 7.28 15.52
CA GLU A 13 10.07 5.97 16.06
C GLU A 13 8.89 4.98 15.96
N HIS A 14 8.56 4.53 14.75
CA HIS A 14 7.64 3.42 14.53
C HIS A 14 8.47 2.24 14.05
N GLY A 15 8.88 1.43 15.02
CA GLY A 15 9.91 0.39 14.90
C GLY A 15 9.71 -0.67 13.82
N TRP A 16 8.66 -0.66 13.00
CA TRP A 16 8.60 -1.48 11.78
C TRP A 16 7.83 -0.79 10.64
N GLY A 17 8.54 -0.12 9.74
CA GLY A 17 8.23 -0.07 8.30
C GLY A 17 6.86 0.48 7.88
N ALA A 18 6.32 1.45 8.61
CA ALA A 18 5.06 2.10 8.26
C ALA A 18 5.29 3.04 7.07
N MET A 19 4.86 2.59 5.89
CA MET A 19 4.77 3.38 4.65
C MET A 19 4.36 4.83 4.96
N THR A 20 5.06 5.82 4.41
CA THR A 20 4.72 7.23 4.63
C THR A 20 3.70 7.72 3.61
N PRO A 21 3.08 8.90 3.80
CA PRO A 21 2.22 9.50 2.78
C PRO A 21 2.95 9.70 1.46
N GLU A 22 4.22 10.09 1.49
CA GLU A 22 5.07 10.25 0.32
C GLU A 22 5.26 8.89 -0.39
N ALA A 23 5.66 7.86 0.35
CA ALA A 23 5.81 6.52 -0.21
C ALA A 23 4.50 5.96 -0.79
N PHE A 24 3.35 6.30 -0.20
CA PHE A 24 2.03 5.92 -0.72
C PHE A 24 1.69 6.64 -2.04
N ASN A 25 2.04 7.92 -2.16
CA ASN A 25 1.89 8.65 -3.42
C ASN A 25 2.81 8.08 -4.50
N ASP A 26 4.08 7.80 -4.17
CA ASP A 26 5.03 7.19 -5.10
C ASP A 26 4.53 5.82 -5.60
N TRP A 27 3.93 5.01 -4.72
CA TRP A 27 3.30 3.76 -5.11
C TRP A 27 2.12 3.96 -6.06
N MET A 28 1.25 4.95 -5.82
CA MET A 28 0.15 5.26 -6.74
C MET A 28 0.67 5.63 -8.12
N ASP A 29 1.71 6.47 -8.18
CA ASP A 29 2.32 6.91 -9.43
C ASP A 29 2.99 5.74 -10.16
N ALA A 30 3.70 4.86 -9.44
CA ALA A 30 4.32 3.67 -10.00
C ALA A 30 3.30 2.67 -10.56
N MET A 31 2.11 2.59 -9.96
CA MET A 31 1.01 1.76 -10.45
C MET A 31 0.21 2.42 -11.59
N GLY A 32 0.40 3.72 -11.81
CA GLY A 32 -0.35 4.50 -12.80
C GLY A 32 -1.76 4.90 -12.37
N TYR A 33 -2.06 4.86 -11.06
CA TYR A 33 -3.37 5.26 -10.52
C TYR A 33 -3.48 6.78 -10.45
N ARG A 34 -4.42 7.36 -11.22
CA ARG A 34 -4.65 8.81 -11.30
C ARG A 34 -5.72 9.27 -10.33
N THR A 35 -6.65 8.38 -10.01
CA THR A 35 -7.81 8.67 -9.15
C THR A 35 -7.73 7.91 -7.83
N ARG A 36 -8.48 8.37 -6.82
CA ARG A 36 -8.52 7.69 -5.52
C ARG A 36 -9.33 6.41 -5.61
N GLU A 37 -10.31 6.40 -6.51
CA GLU A 37 -11.22 5.32 -6.83
C GLU A 37 -10.46 4.12 -7.41
N GLU A 38 -9.54 4.34 -8.35
CA GLU A 38 -8.68 3.28 -8.91
C GLU A 38 -7.82 2.61 -7.83
N ALA A 39 -7.18 3.40 -6.97
CA ALA A 39 -6.37 2.86 -5.87
C ALA A 39 -7.24 2.15 -4.82
N ALA A 40 -8.44 2.66 -4.55
CA ALA A 40 -9.41 2.07 -3.64
C ALA A 40 -9.88 0.70 -4.14
N GLU A 41 -10.20 0.60 -5.44
CA GLU A 41 -10.59 -0.65 -6.09
C GLU A 41 -9.45 -1.68 -6.04
N ALA A 42 -8.22 -1.26 -6.38
CA ALA A 42 -7.06 -2.14 -6.36
C ALA A 42 -6.73 -2.70 -4.97
N LEU A 43 -6.86 -1.88 -3.92
CA LEU A 43 -6.59 -2.28 -2.54
C LEU A 43 -7.81 -2.90 -1.84
N GLY A 44 -9.01 -2.81 -2.42
CA GLY A 44 -10.26 -3.23 -1.77
C GLY A 44 -10.62 -2.36 -0.55
N LEU A 45 -10.30 -1.07 -0.58
CA LEU A 45 -10.53 -0.12 0.50
C LEU A 45 -11.57 0.94 0.12
N SER A 46 -12.04 1.73 1.09
CA SER A 46 -12.89 2.89 0.79
C SER A 46 -12.07 4.07 0.25
N VAL A 47 -12.69 4.88 -0.61
CA VAL A 47 -12.08 6.12 -1.15
C VAL A 47 -11.63 7.07 -0.03
N ASP A 48 -12.37 7.15 1.07
CA ASP A 48 -11.98 7.95 2.24
C ASP A 48 -10.70 7.44 2.91
N SER A 49 -10.49 6.11 2.95
CA SER A 49 -9.25 5.53 3.46
C SER A 49 -8.06 5.95 2.59
N ILE A 50 -8.22 5.88 1.27
CA ILE A 50 -7.21 6.36 0.31
C ILE A 50 -6.94 7.85 0.50
N LYS A 51 -7.97 8.68 0.72
CA LYS A 51 -7.81 10.10 1.01
C LYS A 51 -6.94 10.31 2.26
N HIS A 52 -7.20 9.58 3.36
CA HIS A 52 -6.43 9.66 4.59
C HIS A 52 -4.96 9.24 4.38
N TYR A 53 -4.71 8.17 3.63
CA TYR A 53 -3.35 7.72 3.30
C TYR A 53 -2.63 8.66 2.33
N LYS A 54 -3.36 9.40 1.50
CA LYS A 54 -2.75 10.38 0.59
C LYS A 54 -2.33 11.66 1.32
N THR A 55 -3.11 12.08 2.32
CA THR A 55 -2.84 13.29 3.12
C THR A 55 -1.97 13.02 4.34
N GLY A 56 -1.80 11.77 4.75
CA GLY A 56 -1.16 11.40 6.01
C GLY A 56 -1.93 11.85 7.24
N ARG A 57 -3.17 12.31 7.08
CA ARG A 57 -3.98 12.91 8.15
C ARG A 57 -5.42 12.43 8.08
N ARG A 58 -5.97 12.09 9.24
CA ARG A 58 -7.37 11.69 9.36
C ARG A 58 -8.26 12.93 9.31
N SER A 59 -9.33 12.89 8.50
CA SER A 59 -10.18 14.08 8.26
C SER A 59 -10.99 14.51 9.49
N SER A 60 -11.23 13.62 10.45
CA SER A 60 -12.09 13.88 11.61
C SER A 60 -11.40 14.63 12.75
N ASP A 61 -10.12 14.34 13.01
CA ASP A 61 -9.37 14.84 14.17
C ASP A 61 -8.00 15.45 13.80
N GLY A 62 -7.64 15.46 12.51
CA GLY A 62 -6.38 16.01 12.01
C GLY A 62 -5.13 15.24 12.44
N LYS A 63 -5.29 14.11 13.13
CA LYS A 63 -4.18 13.30 13.64
C LYS A 63 -3.45 12.60 12.48
N PRO A 64 -2.14 12.35 12.66
CA PRO A 64 -1.39 11.58 11.68
C PRO A 64 -2.01 10.19 11.52
N VAL A 65 -2.10 9.74 10.27
CA VAL A 65 -2.61 8.41 9.94
C VAL A 65 -1.52 7.39 10.19
N VAL A 66 -1.86 6.34 10.94
CA VAL A 66 -1.00 5.17 11.08
C VAL A 66 -1.17 4.32 9.82
N TYR A 67 -0.07 3.97 9.17
CA TYR A 67 -0.05 3.08 8.02
C TYR A 67 0.17 1.65 8.53
N PRO A 68 -0.86 0.79 8.53
CA PRO A 68 -0.71 -0.56 9.04
C PRO A 68 0.25 -1.35 8.16
N LEU A 69 0.98 -2.29 8.76
CA LEU A 69 1.85 -3.23 8.02
C LEU A 69 1.09 -3.97 6.91
N THR A 70 -0.19 -4.29 7.14
CA THR A 70 -1.06 -4.93 6.14
C THR A 70 -1.22 -4.10 4.87
N LEU A 71 -1.33 -2.77 4.99
CA LEU A 71 -1.41 -1.86 3.85
C LEU A 71 -0.09 -1.83 3.07
N ALA A 72 1.04 -1.69 3.77
CA ALA A 72 2.36 -1.65 3.15
C ALA A 72 2.67 -2.95 2.38
N LEU A 73 2.31 -4.10 2.97
CA LEU A 73 2.44 -5.41 2.32
C LEU A 73 1.50 -5.55 1.12
N ALA A 74 0.25 -5.08 1.21
CA ALA A 74 -0.69 -5.13 0.10
C ALA A 74 -0.18 -4.28 -1.10
N CYS A 75 0.32 -3.07 -0.83
CA CYS A 75 0.89 -2.20 -1.87
C CYS A 75 2.08 -2.90 -2.57
N SER A 76 2.97 -3.50 -1.78
CA SER A 76 4.12 -4.26 -2.29
C SER A 76 3.68 -5.47 -3.14
N ALA A 77 2.70 -6.24 -2.66
CA ALA A 77 2.18 -7.40 -3.38
C ALA A 77 1.54 -7.01 -4.72
N LEU A 78 0.75 -5.93 -4.75
CA LEU A 78 0.13 -5.41 -5.97
C LEU A 78 1.18 -4.91 -6.97
N TYR A 79 2.20 -4.21 -6.50
CA TYR A 79 3.30 -3.73 -7.36
C TYR A 79 4.03 -4.89 -8.04
N HIS A 80 4.29 -5.97 -7.31
CA HIS A 80 4.88 -7.20 -7.83
C HIS A 80 3.90 -8.13 -8.55
N ARG A 81 2.63 -7.73 -8.72
CA ARG A 81 1.57 -8.53 -9.36
C ARG A 81 1.40 -9.91 -8.72
N LEU A 82 1.59 -10.00 -7.41
CA LEU A 82 1.41 -11.25 -6.66
C LEU A 82 -0.09 -11.55 -6.50
N PRO A 83 -0.52 -12.80 -6.74
CA PRO A 83 -1.90 -13.20 -6.49
C PRO A 83 -2.18 -13.25 -4.98
N ALA A 84 -3.48 -13.20 -4.63
CA ALA A 84 -3.92 -13.41 -3.26
C ALA A 84 -3.41 -14.76 -2.73
N TRP A 85 -3.03 -14.79 -1.45
CA TRP A 85 -2.56 -16.01 -0.81
C TRP A 85 -3.67 -17.06 -0.81
N SER A 86 -3.48 -18.11 -1.59
CA SER A 86 -4.51 -19.12 -1.84
C SER A 86 -4.30 -20.40 -1.03
N GLY A 87 -3.36 -20.37 -0.08
CA GLY A 87 -2.97 -21.54 0.71
C GLY A 87 -2.11 -22.53 -0.08
N ARG A 88 -1.32 -23.31 0.63
CA ARG A 88 -0.36 -24.29 0.07
C ARG A 88 -1.04 -25.52 -0.58
N ARG A 89 -2.34 -25.47 -0.92
CA ARG A 89 -3.15 -26.64 -1.31
C ARG A 89 -3.54 -26.70 -2.80
N MET A 90 -3.20 -25.69 -3.61
CA MET A 90 -3.66 -25.62 -5.02
C MET A 90 -2.55 -25.59 -6.07
N TRP A 91 -1.31 -25.78 -5.65
CA TRP A 91 -0.20 -26.09 -6.56
C TRP A 91 -0.23 -27.58 -7.02
N ALA A 92 -0.98 -28.46 -6.35
CA ALA A 92 -0.99 -29.90 -6.67
C ALA A 92 -2.03 -30.35 -7.71
N ASP A 93 -2.98 -29.50 -8.13
CA ASP A 93 -4.14 -29.94 -8.95
C ASP A 93 -4.28 -29.25 -10.32
N GLN A 94 -3.28 -28.48 -10.77
CA GLN A 94 -3.36 -27.71 -12.03
C GLN A 94 -2.68 -28.38 -13.24
N THR A 95 -2.53 -29.71 -13.25
CA THR A 95 -2.35 -30.40 -14.54
C THR A 95 -3.70 -30.39 -15.27
N PRO A 96 -3.80 -29.81 -16.49
CA PRO A 96 -4.94 -30.10 -17.34
C PRO A 96 -4.98 -31.62 -17.48
N ARG A 97 -6.08 -32.24 -17.06
CA ARG A 97 -6.36 -33.65 -17.32
C ARG A 97 -6.54 -33.76 -18.84
N SER A 98 -5.41 -33.86 -19.55
CA SER A 98 -5.36 -34.09 -20.98
C SER A 98 -6.21 -35.32 -21.27
N ASP A 99 -7.20 -35.10 -22.12
CA ASP A 99 -8.13 -36.08 -22.69
C ASP A 99 -7.55 -37.50 -22.69
N ARG A 100 -8.20 -38.38 -21.93
CA ARG A 100 -8.18 -39.80 -22.27
C ARG A 100 -9.15 -39.98 -23.43
N ARG A 101 -8.60 -40.08 -24.65
CA ARG A 101 -9.19 -40.89 -25.71
C ARG A 101 -9.36 -42.33 -25.26
#